data_AF-A0A7W6P558-F1
#
_entry.id   AF-A0A7W6P558-F1
#
_cell.length_a   1.000
_cell.length_b   1.000
_cell.length_c   1.000
_cell.angle_alpha   90.00
_cell.angle_beta   90.00
_cell.angle_gamma   90.00
#
_symmetry.space_group_name_H-M   'P 1'
#
loop_
_entity.id
_entity.type
_entity.pdbx_description
1 polymer ?
#
loop_
_entity_poly.entity_id
_entity_poly.type
_entity_poly.pdbx_seq_one_letter_code
_entity_poly.pdbx_strand_id
1 'polypeptide(L)'
;MTNEQAKQEAIKKAYGDHYGIFKPNENGIGSAIGGIDENKYETISSGFVNTYRPKVLRGIETNNGWIRIEPDGSNLPGNMSTSRFKIYYDLIDNQYHESFDALGVRNMFRQHCCTHYKPFQPELKPIY
;
A
#
# COMPACT_ATOMS: atom_id res chain seq x y z
N MET A 1 18.43 -13.83 -13.83
CA MET A 1 17.16 -13.63 -13.11
C MET A 1 16.98 -12.13 -12.96
N THR A 2 15.88 -11.56 -13.45
CA THR A 2 15.60 -10.12 -13.29
C THR A 2 15.10 -9.83 -11.87
N ASN A 3 15.21 -8.58 -11.42
CA ASN A 3 14.66 -8.16 -10.11
C ASN A 3 13.15 -8.45 -10.01
N GLU A 4 12.43 -8.35 -11.13
CA GLU A 4 11.00 -8.69 -11.21
C GLU A 4 10.74 -10.18 -11.02
N GLN A 5 11.53 -11.05 -11.66
CA GLN A 5 11.41 -12.50 -11.48
C GLN A 5 11.68 -12.92 -10.03
N ALA A 6 12.73 -12.37 -9.42
CA ALA A 6 13.05 -12.62 -8.01
C ALA A 6 11.92 -12.15 -7.07
N LYS A 7 11.31 -10.99 -7.35
CA LYS A 7 10.14 -10.49 -6.62
C LYS A 7 8.95 -11.44 -6.72
N GLN A 8 8.63 -11.92 -7.92
CA GLN A 8 7.51 -12.83 -8.15
C GLN A 8 7.70 -14.20 -7.49
N GLU A 9 8.92 -14.74 -7.49
CA GLU A 9 9.24 -15.97 -6.76
C GLU A 9 9.12 -15.79 -5.25
N ALA A 10 9.57 -14.65 -4.71
CA ALA A 10 9.43 -14.32 -3.30
C ALA A 10 7.95 -14.21 -2.90
N ILE A 11 7.10 -13.57 -3.71
CA ILE A 11 5.66 -13.47 -3.49
C ILE A 11 5.02 -14.88 -3.49
N LYS A 12 5.29 -15.70 -4.52
CA LYS A 12 4.78 -17.08 -4.59
C LYS A 12 5.16 -17.89 -3.36
N LYS A 13 6.43 -17.83 -2.96
CA LYS A 13 6.95 -18.54 -1.79
C LYS A 13 6.30 -18.06 -0.49
N ALA A 14 6.06 -16.76 -0.35
CA ALA A 14 5.45 -16.19 0.86
C ALA A 14 3.98 -16.58 1.05
N TYR A 15 3.24 -16.74 -0.05
CA TYR A 15 1.86 -17.21 0.01
C TYR A 15 1.75 -18.74 0.12
N GLY A 16 2.73 -19.49 -0.40
CA GLY A 16 2.73 -20.95 -0.39
C GLY A 16 1.44 -21.53 -1.00
N ASP A 17 0.80 -22.45 -0.28
CA ASP A 17 -0.44 -23.10 -0.71
C ASP A 17 -1.62 -22.13 -0.89
N HIS A 18 -1.54 -20.95 -0.27
CA HIS A 18 -2.57 -19.92 -0.37
C HIS A 18 -2.42 -19.05 -1.63
N TYR A 19 -1.36 -19.20 -2.42
CA TYR A 19 -1.13 -18.35 -3.60
C TYR A 19 -2.29 -18.42 -4.61
N GLY A 20 -2.82 -19.64 -4.86
CA GLY A 20 -3.94 -19.83 -5.78
C GLY A 20 -5.27 -19.27 -5.28
N ILE A 21 -5.42 -19.12 -3.96
CA ILE A 21 -6.63 -18.59 -3.30
C ILE A 21 -6.60 -17.06 -3.33
N PHE A 22 -5.49 -16.47 -2.91
CA PHE A 22 -5.36 -15.01 -2.78
C PHE A 22 -5.07 -14.33 -4.11
N LYS A 23 -4.49 -15.04 -5.08
CA LYS A 23 -4.07 -14.54 -6.41
C LYS A 23 -3.43 -13.15 -6.30
N PRO A 24 -2.33 -13.02 -5.54
CA PRO A 24 -1.77 -11.72 -5.23
C PRO A 24 -1.28 -11.00 -6.49
N ASN A 25 -1.37 -9.67 -6.48
CA ASN A 25 -0.83 -8.81 -7.53
C ASN A 25 0.71 -8.75 -7.47
N GLU A 26 1.31 -7.96 -8.36
CA GLU A 26 2.76 -7.75 -8.48
C GLU A 26 3.46 -7.17 -7.24
N ASN A 27 2.68 -6.66 -6.29
CA ASN A 27 3.15 -6.15 -5.00
C ASN A 27 2.87 -7.12 -3.85
N GLY A 28 2.42 -8.34 -4.15
CA GLY A 28 2.17 -9.37 -3.15
C GLY A 28 0.95 -9.10 -2.30
N ILE A 29 -0.06 -8.43 -2.84
CA ILE A 29 -1.33 -8.15 -2.15
C ILE A 29 -2.42 -8.96 -2.79
N GLY A 30 -3.18 -9.69 -1.98
CA GLY A 30 -4.32 -10.50 -2.44
C GLY A 30 -5.58 -10.23 -1.64
N SER A 31 -6.74 -10.55 -2.22
CA SER A 31 -8.03 -10.59 -1.50
C SER A 31 -8.28 -11.97 -0.97
N ALA A 32 -8.94 -12.03 0.17
CA ALA A 32 -9.68 -13.22 0.55
C ALA A 32 -11.03 -12.84 1.17
N ILE A 33 -12.03 -13.69 0.93
CA ILE A 33 -13.30 -13.66 1.65
C ILE A 33 -13.17 -14.67 2.80
N GLY A 34 -13.01 -14.19 4.03
CA GLY A 34 -12.83 -15.03 5.22
C GLY A 34 -11.72 -14.53 6.16
N GLY A 35 -11.66 -15.12 7.36
CA GLY A 35 -10.63 -14.83 8.36
C GLY A 35 -9.25 -15.33 7.90
N ILE A 36 -8.22 -14.52 8.18
CA ILE A 36 -6.83 -14.86 7.87
C ILE A 36 -6.09 -15.17 9.17
N ASP A 37 -4.95 -15.87 9.06
CA ASP A 37 -4.00 -15.93 10.16
C ASP A 37 -3.28 -14.58 10.31
N GLU A 38 -3.78 -13.73 11.23
CA GLU A 38 -3.21 -12.42 11.54
C GLU A 38 -1.75 -12.49 12.01
N ASN A 39 -1.24 -13.66 12.39
CA ASN A 39 0.19 -13.81 12.70
C ASN A 39 1.04 -13.79 11.43
N LYS A 40 0.53 -14.37 10.33
CA LYS A 40 1.24 -14.52 9.06
C LYS A 40 0.99 -13.36 8.10
N TYR A 41 -0.18 -12.77 8.15
CA TYR A 41 -0.62 -11.75 7.20
C TYR A 41 -0.89 -10.42 7.91
N GLU A 42 -0.58 -9.32 7.24
CA GLU A 42 -1.05 -7.98 7.61
C GLU A 42 -2.23 -7.58 6.72
N THR A 43 -3.24 -6.95 7.33
CA THR A 43 -4.32 -6.28 6.61
C THR A 43 -3.79 -4.97 6.03
N ILE A 44 -3.85 -4.84 4.72
CA ILE A 44 -3.37 -3.66 3.98
C ILE A 44 -4.49 -2.62 3.85
N SER A 45 -5.69 -3.08 3.53
CA SER A 45 -6.88 -2.23 3.47
C SER A 45 -8.06 -2.97 4.07
N SER A 46 -8.85 -2.27 4.89
CA SER A 46 -10.15 -2.73 5.36
C SER A 46 -11.26 -1.92 4.71
N GLY A 47 -12.09 -2.59 3.92
CA GLY A 47 -13.24 -2.01 3.23
C GLY A 47 -14.28 -3.10 2.96
N PHE A 48 -14.99 -3.02 1.83
CA PHE A 48 -15.91 -4.10 1.41
C PHE A 48 -15.19 -5.43 1.11
N VAL A 49 -13.92 -5.37 0.73
CA VAL A 49 -13.03 -6.52 0.55
C VAL A 49 -11.76 -6.23 1.34
N ASN A 50 -11.41 -7.12 2.27
CA ASN A 50 -10.15 -7.01 2.97
C ASN A 50 -9.02 -7.46 2.04
N THR A 51 -7.97 -6.65 1.98
CA THR A 51 -6.76 -6.99 1.24
C THR A 51 -5.64 -7.30 2.23
N TYR A 52 -4.87 -8.33 1.89
CA TYR A 52 -3.91 -8.94 2.80
C TYR A 52 -2.57 -9.14 2.11
N ARG A 53 -1.50 -9.05 2.91
CA ARG A 53 -0.13 -9.33 2.48
C ARG A 53 0.59 -10.17 3.54
N PRO A 54 1.35 -11.21 3.17
CA PRO A 54 2.24 -11.89 4.11
C PRO A 54 3.24 -10.90 4.73
N LYS A 55 3.37 -10.89 6.06
CA LYS A 55 4.28 -9.98 6.77
C LYS A 55 5.74 -10.14 6.34
N VAL A 56 6.12 -11.32 5.85
CA VAL A 56 7.46 -11.61 5.31
C VAL A 56 7.78 -10.82 4.02
N LEU A 57 6.76 -10.25 3.37
CA LEU A 57 6.92 -9.38 2.20
C LEU A 57 7.05 -7.90 2.56
N ARG A 58 7.14 -7.54 3.85
CA ARG A 58 7.46 -6.17 4.26
C ARG A 58 8.81 -5.74 3.67
N GLY A 59 8.84 -4.60 2.99
CA GLY A 59 10.07 -4.01 2.45
C GLY A 59 10.46 -4.45 1.04
N ILE A 60 9.72 -5.37 0.40
CA ILE A 60 9.93 -5.69 -1.04
C ILE A 60 9.10 -4.80 -1.98
N GLU A 61 8.56 -3.72 -1.44
CA GLU A 61 7.70 -2.77 -2.15
C GLU A 61 8.56 -1.89 -3.06
N THR A 62 8.24 -1.85 -4.34
CA THR A 62 8.77 -0.83 -5.26
C THR A 62 8.12 0.49 -4.91
N ASN A 63 8.68 1.20 -3.94
CA ASN A 63 8.01 2.36 -3.40
C ASN A 63 7.98 3.55 -4.35
N ASN A 64 8.66 3.60 -5.51
CA ASN A 64 8.50 4.67 -6.51
C ASN A 64 8.43 6.13 -5.96
N GLY A 65 9.16 6.39 -4.86
CA GLY A 65 9.14 7.66 -4.12
C GLY A 65 7.93 7.91 -3.20
N TRP A 66 7.12 6.89 -2.93
CA TRP A 66 6.09 6.80 -1.90
C TRP A 66 6.70 6.45 -0.55
N ILE A 67 6.18 7.09 0.49
CA ILE A 67 6.58 6.88 1.88
C ILE A 67 5.55 5.93 2.48
N ARG A 68 5.99 4.73 2.90
CA ARG A 68 5.15 3.78 3.65
C ARG A 68 4.84 4.39 5.01
N ILE A 69 3.57 4.37 5.42
CA ILE A 69 3.16 4.81 6.75
C ILE A 69 3.50 3.69 7.74
N GLU A 70 4.21 4.03 8.81
CA GLU A 70 4.51 3.07 9.87
C GLU A 70 3.22 2.62 10.58
N PRO A 71 3.16 1.38 11.11
CA PRO A 71 1.95 0.88 11.78
C PRO A 71 1.47 1.75 12.95
N ASP A 72 2.37 2.49 13.59
CA ASP A 72 2.07 3.43 14.68
C ASP A 72 1.70 4.84 14.19
N GLY A 73 1.76 5.09 12.88
CA GLY A 73 1.52 6.40 12.28
C GLY A 73 2.58 7.46 12.61
N SER A 74 3.75 7.07 13.13
CA SER A 74 4.80 7.99 13.59
C SER A 74 5.33 8.92 12.49
N ASN A 75 5.26 8.48 11.23
CA ASN A 75 5.71 9.23 10.07
C ASN A 75 4.56 9.84 9.25
N LEU A 76 3.34 9.94 9.81
CA LEU A 76 2.24 10.65 9.14
C LEU A 76 2.61 12.12 8.89
N PRO A 77 2.14 12.72 7.78
CA PRO A 77 2.44 14.11 7.46
C PRO A 77 2.03 15.05 8.60
N GLY A 78 2.95 15.95 8.97
CA GLY A 78 2.73 16.99 9.98
C GLY A 78 1.68 18.02 9.55
N ASN A 79 1.26 18.87 10.49
CA ASN A 79 0.28 19.93 10.25
C ASN A 79 0.86 20.98 9.28
N MET A 80 0.69 20.76 7.98
CA MET A 80 0.96 21.74 6.95
C MET A 80 -0.37 22.01 6.24
N SER A 81 -1.07 23.05 6.68
CA SER A 81 -2.40 23.45 6.20
C SER A 81 -2.49 23.73 4.70
N THR A 82 -1.34 23.79 4.00
CA THR A 82 -1.24 24.08 2.57
C THR A 82 -0.64 22.93 1.74
N SER A 83 -0.15 21.87 2.37
CA SER A 83 0.46 20.75 1.64
C SER A 83 -0.59 19.72 1.26
N ARG A 84 -0.68 19.41 -0.04
CA ARG A 84 -1.44 18.25 -0.52
C ARG A 84 -0.51 17.04 -0.62
N PHE A 85 -1.07 15.87 -0.37
CA PHE A 85 -0.40 14.59 -0.45
C PHE A 85 -1.21 13.68 -1.33
N LYS A 86 -0.55 12.96 -2.22
CA LYS A 86 -1.16 11.78 -2.84
C LYS A 86 -1.13 10.67 -1.80
N ILE A 87 -2.24 9.97 -1.62
CA ILE A 87 -2.26 8.72 -0.85
C ILE A 87 -2.32 7.53 -1.80
N TYR A 88 -1.74 6.43 -1.34
CA TYR A 88 -1.78 5.15 -2.01
C TYR A 88 -2.71 4.23 -1.27
N TYR A 89 -3.68 3.68 -1.99
CA TYR A 89 -4.46 2.54 -1.54
C TYR A 89 -4.46 1.49 -2.63
N ASP A 90 -3.89 0.35 -2.28
CA ASP A 90 -3.80 -0.81 -3.14
C ASP A 90 -5.14 -1.57 -3.06
N LEU A 91 -5.93 -1.46 -4.13
CA LEU A 91 -6.97 -2.43 -4.43
C LEU A 91 -6.37 -3.44 -5.40
N ILE A 92 -6.69 -4.72 -5.24
CA ILE A 92 -6.09 -5.83 -5.99
C ILE A 92 -6.07 -5.61 -7.50
N ASP A 93 -7.07 -4.91 -8.01
CA ASP A 93 -7.25 -4.66 -9.45
C ASP A 93 -6.93 -3.22 -9.88
N ASN A 94 -6.67 -2.27 -8.96
CA ASN A 94 -6.41 -0.87 -9.31
C ASN A 94 -5.58 -0.13 -8.25
N GLN A 95 -4.57 0.61 -8.74
CA GLN A 95 -3.89 1.64 -7.96
C GLN A 95 -4.65 2.96 -8.11
N TYR A 96 -5.15 3.49 -7.01
CA TYR A 96 -5.78 4.81 -6.99
C TYR A 96 -4.91 5.82 -6.25
N HIS A 97 -4.93 7.05 -6.74
CA HIS A 97 -4.23 8.18 -6.14
C HIS A 97 -5.19 9.34 -5.99
N GLU A 98 -5.58 9.61 -4.75
CA GLU A 98 -6.35 10.81 -4.40
C GLU A 98 -5.46 11.79 -3.63
N SER A 99 -5.79 13.08 -3.75
CA SER A 99 -5.02 14.16 -3.14
C SER A 99 -5.72 14.70 -1.90
N PHE A 100 -5.14 14.46 -0.73
CA PHE A 100 -5.64 14.92 0.57
C PHE A 100 -4.73 15.98 1.17
N ASP A 101 -5.25 16.77 2.11
CA ASP A 101 -4.40 17.51 3.04
C ASP A 101 -3.82 16.55 4.11
N ALA A 102 -2.94 17.05 4.97
CA ALA A 102 -2.33 16.24 6.02
C ALA A 102 -3.37 15.58 6.96
N LEU A 103 -4.48 16.27 7.23
CA LEU A 103 -5.58 15.75 8.06
C LEU A 103 -6.30 14.60 7.36
N GLY A 104 -6.58 14.72 6.07
CA GLY A 104 -7.18 13.68 5.25
C GLY A 104 -6.32 12.42 5.19
N VAL A 105 -5.00 12.55 5.02
CA VAL A 105 -4.09 11.38 5.08
C VAL A 105 -4.21 10.66 6.43
N ARG A 106 -4.23 11.41 7.55
CA ARG A 106 -4.36 10.83 8.90
C ARG A 106 -5.70 10.12 9.08
N ASN A 107 -6.78 10.69 8.56
CA ASN A 107 -8.11 10.07 8.63
C ASN A 107 -8.16 8.78 7.80
N MET A 108 -7.62 8.79 6.59
CA MET A 108 -7.54 7.61 5.73
C MET A 108 -6.69 6.50 6.37
N PHE A 109 -5.56 6.85 6.99
CA PHE A 109 -4.75 5.87 7.72
C PHE A 109 -5.49 5.26 8.91
N ARG A 110 -6.19 6.08 9.71
CA ARG A 110 -7.00 5.60 10.86
C ARG A 110 -8.15 4.69 10.45
N GLN A 111 -8.65 4.85 9.23
CA GLN A 111 -9.68 3.97 8.65
C GLN A 111 -9.08 2.76 7.94
N HIS A 112 -7.75 2.58 8.01
CA HIS A 112 -7.02 1.55 7.29
C HIS A 112 -7.28 1.58 5.77
N CYS A 113 -7.42 2.79 5.22
CA CYS A 113 -7.69 3.04 3.82
C CYS A 113 -6.46 3.59 3.07
N CYS A 114 -5.29 3.70 3.70
CA CYS A 114 -4.05 4.00 2.99
C CYS A 114 -2.83 3.43 3.73
N THR A 115 -1.81 3.05 2.96
CA THR A 115 -0.55 2.51 3.49
C THR A 115 0.67 3.31 3.07
N HIS A 116 0.53 4.16 2.05
CA HIS A 116 1.60 5.06 1.63
C HIS A 116 1.07 6.45 1.32
N TYR A 117 1.96 7.43 1.37
CA TYR A 117 1.70 8.78 0.90
C TYR A 117 2.91 9.33 0.16
N LYS A 118 2.70 10.38 -0.65
CA LYS A 118 3.76 11.13 -1.32
C LYS A 118 3.39 12.60 -1.35
N PRO A 119 4.33 13.54 -1.10
CA PRO A 119 4.05 14.96 -1.28
C PRO A 119 3.55 15.24 -2.70
N PHE A 120 2.49 16.02 -2.83
CA PHE A 120 2.04 16.49 -4.13
C PHE A 120 3.01 17.56 -4.63
N GLN A 121 3.75 17.25 -5.69
CA GLN A 121 4.48 18.26 -6.46
C GLN A 121 3.59 18.67 -7.63
N PRO A 122 3.11 19.92 -7.71
CA PRO A 122 2.47 20.39 -8.93
C PRO A 122 3.48 20.30 -10.07
N GLU A 123 3.06 19.78 -11.21
CA GLU A 123 3.86 19.88 -12.43
C GLU A 123 4.12 21.38 -12.68
N LEU A 124 5.39 21.77 -12.71
CA LEU A 124 5.76 23.10 -13.19
C LEU A 124 5.27 23.18 -14.63
N LYS A 125 4.28 24.04 -14.89
CA LYS A 125 3.87 24.34 -16.26
C LYS A 125 5.12 24.79 -17.04
N PRO A 126 5.32 24.34 -18.29
CA PRO A 126 6.37 24.87 -19.12
C PRO A 126 6.26 26.39 -19.15
N ILE A 127 7.37 27.08 -18.88
CA ILE A 127 7.48 28.52 -19.15
C ILE A 127 7.62 28.60 -20.67
N TYR A 128 6.54 28.98 -21.36
CA TYR A 128 6.56 29.29 -22.79
C TYR A 128 6.99 30.74 -23.02
#